data_AF-A0A382W504-F1
#
_entry.id   AF-A0A382W504-F1
#
_cell.length_a   1.000
_cell.length_b   1.000
_cell.length_c   1.000
_cell.angle_alpha   90.00
_cell.angle_beta   90.00
_cell.angle_gamma   90.00
#
_symmetry.space_group_name_H-M   'P 1'
#
loop_
_entity.id
_entity.type
_entity.pdbx_description
1 polymer ?
#
loop_
_entity_poly.entity_id
_entity_poly.type
_entity_poly.pdbx_seq_one_letter_code
_entity_poly.pdbx_strand_id
1 'polypeptide(L)'
;MNKNVFYQGAYVLLAMSLNGLHAADWPWFGGFERDGVSTDKGLRTDWGDDEPKRLWKAKVGEGYSSVIEVAGLAYTVGNAGGKNTVFCLDAATGEKRWTHS
;
A
#
# COMPACT_ATOMS: atom_id res chain seq x y z
N MET A 1 -57.64 -3.16 30.87
CA MET A 1 -56.60 -2.11 30.89
C MET A 1 -55.28 -2.77 30.54
N ASN A 2 -54.81 -2.55 29.31
CA ASN A 2 -53.68 -3.26 28.72
C ASN A 2 -52.42 -2.39 28.87
N LYS A 3 -51.40 -2.87 29.58
CA LYS A 3 -50.09 -2.22 29.68
C LYS A 3 -49.04 -3.20 29.17
N ASN A 4 -48.07 -2.66 28.45
CA ASN A 4 -46.81 -3.30 28.03
C ASN A 4 -46.77 -3.75 26.55
N VAL A 5 -47.03 -2.79 25.67
CA VAL A 5 -46.16 -2.58 24.50
C VAL A 5 -44.77 -2.17 25.02
N PHE A 6 -43.70 -2.44 24.27
CA PHE A 6 -42.28 -2.05 24.48
C PHE A 6 -41.31 -3.20 24.81
N TYR A 7 -41.04 -4.08 23.85
CA TYR A 7 -39.70 -4.65 23.66
C TYR A 7 -39.49 -4.95 22.17
N GLN A 8 -39.36 -3.90 21.34
CA GLN A 8 -38.65 -4.04 20.07
C GLN A 8 -37.16 -3.94 20.39
N GLY A 9 -36.52 -5.09 20.55
CA GLY A 9 -35.08 -5.19 20.74
C GLY A 9 -34.36 -4.78 19.45
N ALA A 10 -33.84 -3.55 19.44
CA ALA A 10 -32.93 -3.08 18.42
C ALA A 10 -31.58 -3.78 18.60
N TYR A 11 -31.32 -4.83 17.82
CA TYR A 11 -29.97 -5.36 17.65
C TYR A 11 -29.19 -4.40 16.75
N VAL A 12 -28.48 -3.44 17.36
CA VAL A 12 -27.48 -2.64 16.66
C VAL A 12 -26.20 -3.48 16.58
N LEU A 13 -25.95 -4.10 15.43
CA LEU A 13 -24.68 -4.76 15.11
C LEU A 13 -23.62 -3.69 14.87
N LEU A 14 -22.72 -3.51 15.84
CA LEU A 14 -21.50 -2.74 15.68
C LEU A 14 -20.50 -3.56 14.85
N ALA A 15 -20.52 -3.39 13.53
CA ALA A 15 -19.45 -3.88 12.67
C ALA A 15 -18.20 -3.00 12.92
N MET A 16 -17.30 -3.47 13.78
CA MET A 16 -15.98 -2.88 13.92
C MET A 16 -15.20 -3.15 12.63
N SER A 17 -14.98 -2.11 11.84
CA SER A 17 -14.08 -2.17 10.69
C SER A 17 -12.67 -2.52 11.17
N LEU A 18 -12.19 -3.70 10.74
CA LEU A 18 -10.78 -4.06 10.78
C LEU A 18 -10.02 -3.13 9.82
N ASN A 19 -9.76 -1.91 10.25
CA ASN A 19 -8.73 -1.10 9.61
C ASN A 19 -7.40 -1.75 9.99
N GLY A 20 -6.91 -2.65 9.13
CA GLY A 20 -5.50 -3.03 9.17
C GLY A 20 -4.68 -1.75 9.15
N LEU A 21 -3.61 -1.67 9.95
CA LEU A 21 -2.64 -0.57 9.82
C LEU A 21 -2.00 -0.69 8.43
N HIS A 22 -2.60 0.00 7.45
CA HIS A 22 -1.98 0.25 6.18
C HIS A 22 -1.16 1.53 6.31
N ALA A 23 0.07 1.52 5.79
CA ALA A 23 0.82 2.74 5.56
C ALA A 23 -0.01 3.69 4.66
N ALA A 24 0.27 4.99 4.74
CA ALA A 24 -0.40 5.94 3.87
C ALA A 24 -0.03 5.67 2.41
N ASP A 25 -1.02 5.70 1.51
CA ASP A 25 -0.79 5.55 0.07
C ASP A 25 0.20 6.60 -0.44
N TRP A 26 0.97 6.21 -1.46
CA TRP A 26 1.90 7.06 -2.21
C TRP A 26 1.50 7.12 -3.69
N PRO A 27 0.41 7.82 -4.05
CA PRO A 27 -0.27 7.65 -5.34
C PRO A 27 0.40 8.29 -6.56
N TRP A 28 1.36 9.18 -6.36
CA TRP A 28 2.04 9.87 -7.46
C TRP A 28 3.47 10.23 -7.08
N PHE A 29 4.24 10.73 -8.06
CA PHE A 29 5.60 11.20 -7.81
C PHE A 29 5.61 12.26 -6.69
N GLY A 30 6.40 12.02 -5.66
CA GLY A 30 6.48 12.87 -4.47
C GLY A 30 5.42 12.59 -3.39
N GLY A 31 4.63 11.52 -3.51
CA GLY A 31 3.64 11.15 -2.49
C GLY A 31 2.43 12.08 -2.51
N PHE A 32 1.44 11.84 -1.66
CA PHE A 32 0.14 12.54 -1.70
C PHE A 32 0.28 14.07 -1.79
N GLU A 33 1.15 14.69 -1.00
CA GLU A 33 1.35 16.15 -1.03
C GLU A 33 2.31 16.64 -2.14
N ARG A 34 2.90 15.73 -2.93
CA ARG A 34 3.85 15.99 -4.02
C ARG A 34 5.12 16.72 -3.58
N ASP A 35 5.48 16.60 -2.31
CA ASP A 35 6.64 17.24 -1.68
C ASP A 35 7.80 16.28 -1.43
N GLY A 36 7.60 14.98 -1.67
CA GLY A 36 8.60 13.94 -1.44
C GLY A 36 8.72 13.52 0.03
N VAL A 37 7.76 13.85 0.89
CA VAL A 37 7.81 13.57 2.32
C VAL A 37 6.80 12.47 2.71
N SER A 38 7.29 11.42 3.38
CA SER A 38 6.40 10.45 4.06
C SER A 38 5.98 10.93 5.43
N THR A 39 4.70 10.76 5.74
CA THR A 39 4.12 11.06 7.04
C THR A 39 4.34 9.94 8.06
N ASP A 40 4.87 8.78 7.63
CA ASP A 40 5.17 7.64 8.49
C ASP A 40 6.07 8.03 9.67
N LYS A 41 5.77 7.48 10.84
CA LYS A 41 6.47 7.72 12.10
C LYS A 41 6.97 6.40 12.68
N GLY A 42 7.96 6.49 13.58
CA GLY A 42 8.52 5.31 14.25
C GLY A 42 9.39 4.44 13.36
N LEU A 43 9.78 4.93 12.17
CA LEU A 43 10.78 4.27 11.35
C LEU A 43 12.11 4.21 12.12
N ARG A 44 12.66 3.00 12.23
CA ARG A 44 14.00 2.81 12.77
C ARG A 44 15.01 3.41 11.78
N THR A 45 15.76 4.40 12.24
CA THR A 45 16.78 5.10 11.44
C THR A 45 18.21 4.69 11.77
N ASP A 46 18.41 3.97 12.88
CA ASP A 46 19.68 3.36 13.28
C ASP A 46 19.51 1.84 13.40
N TRP A 47 20.26 1.11 12.59
CA TRP A 47 20.17 -0.33 12.47
C TRP A 47 21.33 -1.06 13.16
N GLY A 48 22.45 -0.40 13.44
CA GLY A 48 23.68 -1.08 13.88
C GLY A 48 23.99 -2.29 12.98
N ASP A 49 24.22 -3.45 13.59
CA ASP A 49 24.46 -4.73 12.89
C ASP A 49 23.17 -5.48 12.50
N ASP A 50 21.99 -4.97 12.89
CA ASP A 50 20.68 -5.60 12.68
C ASP A 50 19.94 -4.89 11.53
N GLU A 51 20.48 -5.03 10.31
CA GLU A 51 19.92 -4.42 9.09
C GLU A 51 18.50 -4.92 8.75
N PRO A 52 17.66 -4.10 8.09
CA PRO A 52 16.32 -4.51 7.72
C PRO A 52 16.36 -5.68 6.73
N LYS A 53 15.60 -6.73 7.04
CA LYS A 53 15.44 -7.86 6.12
C LYS A 53 14.81 -7.39 4.81
N ARG A 54 15.44 -7.74 3.69
CA ARG A 54 14.83 -7.59 2.36
C ARG A 54 13.58 -8.47 2.27
N LEU A 55 12.41 -7.84 2.12
CA LEU A 55 11.14 -8.57 1.94
C LEU A 55 11.05 -9.17 0.53
N TRP A 56 11.32 -8.37 -0.51
CA TRP A 56 11.30 -8.83 -1.90
C TRP A 56 12.19 -7.97 -2.80
N LYS A 57 12.40 -8.43 -4.04
CA LYS A 57 13.06 -7.70 -5.12
C LYS A 57 12.47 -8.13 -6.46
N ALA A 58 12.18 -7.17 -7.33
CA ALA A 58 11.70 -7.41 -8.69
C ALA A 58 12.70 -6.91 -9.74
N LYS A 59 12.76 -7.57 -10.90
CA LYS A 59 13.56 -7.15 -12.06
C LYS A 59 12.65 -6.45 -13.06
N VAL A 60 12.85 -5.15 -13.27
CA VAL A 60 12.04 -4.32 -14.18
C VAL A 60 12.83 -3.75 -15.37
N GLY A 61 14.10 -4.16 -15.55
CA GLY A 61 14.98 -3.60 -16.58
C GLY A 61 15.78 -2.41 -16.05
N GLU A 62 16.19 -1.49 -16.93
CA GLU A 62 17.04 -0.34 -16.59
C GLU A 62 16.33 0.68 -15.70
N GLY A 63 15.00 0.80 -15.82
CA GLY A 63 14.10 1.48 -14.88
C GLY A 63 14.53 2.90 -14.47
N TYR A 64 14.00 3.92 -15.14
CA TYR A 64 14.28 5.34 -14.85
C TYR A 64 13.19 6.02 -14.00
N SER A 65 12.22 5.26 -13.49
CA SER A 65 11.03 5.78 -12.83
C SER A 65 11.08 5.58 -11.31
N SER A 66 10.36 6.44 -10.57
CA SER A 66 10.05 6.19 -9.17
C SER A 66 9.13 4.98 -9.00
N VAL A 67 8.88 4.60 -7.75
CA VAL A 67 7.82 3.66 -7.39
C VAL A 67 6.70 4.44 -6.71
N ILE A 68 5.46 4.14 -7.08
CA ILE A 68 4.25 4.59 -6.38
C ILE A 68 3.56 3.37 -5.77
N GLU A 69 2.84 3.54 -4.68
CA GLU A 69 2.09 2.46 -4.03
C GLU A 69 0.70 2.95 -3.65
N VAL A 70 -0.33 2.21 -4.04
CA VAL A 70 -1.72 2.54 -3.72
C VAL A 70 -2.48 1.25 -3.51
N ALA A 71 -3.23 1.18 -2.42
CA ALA A 71 -4.13 0.05 -2.13
C ALA A 71 -3.42 -1.31 -2.20
N GLY A 72 -2.17 -1.40 -1.70
CA GLY A 72 -1.40 -2.64 -1.64
C GLY A 72 -0.76 -3.04 -2.98
N LEU A 73 -0.72 -2.14 -3.96
CA LEU A 73 -0.12 -2.38 -5.26
C LEU A 73 1.00 -1.37 -5.52
N ALA A 74 2.20 -1.87 -5.83
CA ALA A 74 3.35 -1.08 -6.21
C ALA A 74 3.44 -0.97 -7.74
N TYR A 75 3.65 0.24 -8.25
CA TYR A 75 3.76 0.52 -9.68
C TYR A 75 5.08 1.22 -10.01
N THR A 76 5.67 0.83 -11.13
CA THR A 76 6.86 1.50 -11.67
C THR A 76 6.95 1.29 -13.18
N VAL A 77 7.80 2.09 -13.84
CA VAL A 77 8.13 1.92 -15.26
C VAL A 77 9.54 1.40 -15.41
N GLY A 78 9.62 0.23 -16.03
CA GLY A 78 10.86 -0.39 -16.48
C GLY A 78 11.19 -0.07 -17.93
N ASN A 79 12.45 -0.26 -18.32
CA ASN A 79 12.87 -0.20 -19.72
C ASN A 79 13.75 -1.42 -20.03
N ALA A 80 13.46 -2.11 -21.13
CA ALA A 80 14.31 -3.17 -21.66
C ALA A 80 14.39 -3.06 -23.18
N GLY A 81 15.60 -2.86 -23.72
CA GLY A 81 15.82 -2.77 -25.16
C GLY A 81 15.07 -1.62 -25.82
N GLY A 82 14.94 -0.47 -25.14
CA GLY A 82 14.23 0.71 -25.63
C GLY A 82 12.71 0.65 -25.48
N LYS A 83 12.15 -0.45 -24.97
CA LYS A 83 10.72 -0.60 -24.69
C LYS A 83 10.42 -0.26 -23.24
N ASN A 84 9.55 0.73 -23.02
CA ASN A 84 9.02 1.04 -21.70
C ASN A 84 7.89 0.08 -21.34
N THR A 85 7.88 -0.37 -20.09
CA THR A 85 6.85 -1.28 -19.57
C THR A 85 6.42 -0.80 -18.20
N VAL A 86 5.11 -0.57 -18.03
CA VAL A 86 4.49 -0.38 -16.72
C VAL A 86 4.40 -1.74 -16.04
N PHE A 87 4.87 -1.82 -14.79
CA PHE A 87 4.74 -2.98 -13.92
C PHE A 87 3.76 -2.64 -12.80
N CYS A 88 2.82 -3.56 -12.54
CA CYS A 88 2.02 -3.60 -11.33
C CYS A 88 2.41 -4.83 -10.53
N LEU A 89 2.84 -4.61 -9.29
CA LEU A 89 3.31 -5.62 -8.36
C LEU A 89 2.45 -5.59 -7.10
N ASP A 90 2.26 -6.74 -6.47
CA ASP A 90 1.75 -6.78 -5.10
C ASP A 90 2.79 -6.17 -4.15
N ALA A 91 2.38 -5.20 -3.34
CA ALA A 91 3.32 -4.44 -2.49
C ALA A 91 3.92 -5.27 -1.35
N ALA A 92 3.19 -6.29 -0.87
CA ALA A 92 3.65 -7.13 0.23
C ALA A 92 4.64 -8.21 -0.22
N THR A 93 4.46 -8.75 -1.42
CA THR A 93 5.19 -9.93 -1.92
C THR A 93 6.14 -9.62 -3.07
N GLY A 94 5.94 -8.51 -3.78
CA GLY A 94 6.65 -8.16 -5.01
C GLY A 94 6.20 -8.98 -6.23
N GLU A 95 5.16 -9.81 -6.10
CA GLU A 95 4.64 -10.62 -7.20
C GLU A 95 4.04 -9.75 -8.28
N LYS A 96 4.45 -9.98 -9.53
CA LYS A 96 3.89 -9.26 -10.69
C LYS A 96 2.44 -9.64 -10.91
N ARG A 97 1.55 -8.65 -10.83
CA ARG A 97 0.13 -8.78 -11.13
C ARG A 97 -0.17 -8.59 -12.60
N TRP A 98 0.42 -7.56 -13.22
CA TRP A 98 0.33 -7.35 -14.67
C TRP A 98 1.44 -6.43 -15.18
N THR A 99 1.58 -6.38 -16.50
CA THR A 99 2.44 -5.42 -17.21
C THR A 99 1.75 -4.86 -18.44
N HIS A 100 2.07 -3.63 -18.81
CA HIS A 100 1.61 -3.00 -20.05
C HIS A 100 2.76 -2.26 -20.73
N SER A 101 2.80 -2.19 -22.06
CA SER A 101 3.89 -1.57 -22.83
C SER A 101 3.42 -0.94 -24.12
#